data_AF-A0A7W1HNV0-F1
#
_entry.id   AF-A0A7W1HNV0-F1
#
_cell.length_a   1.000
_cell.length_b   1.000
_cell.length_c   1.000
_cell.angle_alpha   90.00
_cell.angle_beta   90.00
_cell.angle_gamma   90.00
#
_symmetry.space_group_name_H-M   'P 1'
#
loop_
_entity.id
_entity.type
_entity.pdbx_description
1 polymer ?
#
loop_
_entity_poly.entity_id
_entity_poly.type
_entity_poly.pdbx_seq_one_letter_code
_entity_poly.pdbx_strand_id
1 'polypeptide(L)' 'MPQVPEDAFRRTDEAPDEEFYLTPRLVTHIDDQAIAAVTQLYREFFPPGGEILDLMSSWVS' A
#
# COMPACT_ATOMS: atom_id res chain seq x y z
N MET A 1 -14.05 15.71 -30.20
CA MET A 1 -13.69 15.33 -28.81
C MET A 1 -14.97 15.40 -27.99
N PRO A 2 -15.33 14.36 -27.21
CA PRO A 2 -16.42 14.47 -26.26
C PRO A 2 -16.14 15.62 -25.29
N GLN A 3 -17.18 16.39 -24.93
CA GLN A 3 -17.04 17.48 -23.97
C GLN A 3 -17.10 16.89 -22.56
N VAL A 4 -16.08 17.14 -21.75
CA VAL A 4 -16.00 16.70 -20.36
C VAL A 4 -16.74 17.75 -19.49
N PRO A 5 -17.59 17.35 -18.53
CA PRO A 5 -18.24 18.28 -17.61
C PRO A 5 -17.22 19.17 -16.89
N GLU A 6 -17.59 20.42 -16.60
CA GLU A 6 -16.71 21.41 -15.95
C GLU A 6 -16.12 20.90 -14.63
N ASP A 7 -16.93 20.18 -13.85
CA ASP A 7 -16.56 19.64 -12.54
C ASP A 7 -15.95 18.23 -12.58
N ALA A 8 -15.68 17.65 -13.75
CA ALA A 8 -15.23 16.25 -13.84
C ALA A 8 -13.89 15.96 -13.14
N PHE A 9 -13.11 17.00 -12.86
CA PHE A 9 -11.81 16.90 -12.18
C PHE A 9 -11.83 17.42 -10.75
N ARG A 10 -12.99 17.86 -10.27
CA ARG A 10 -13.12 18.39 -8.92
C ARG A 10 -12.97 17.24 -7.92
N ARG A 11 -12.10 17.43 -6.93
CA ARG A 11 -11.88 16.44 -5.87
C ARG A 11 -13.00 16.53 -4.84
N THR A 12 -13.31 15.40 -4.21
CA THR A 12 -14.21 15.38 -3.03
C THR A 12 -13.62 16.18 -1.88
N ASP A 13 -12.28 16.20 -1.78
CA ASP A 13 -11.51 16.99 -0.84
C ASP A 13 -10.42 17.76 -1.60
N GLU A 14 -10.46 19.08 -1.50
CA GLU A 14 -9.50 19.97 -2.15
C GLU A 14 -8.33 20.37 -1.24
N ALA A 15 -8.28 19.87 0.00
CA ALA A 15 -7.18 20.12 0.93
C ALA A 15 -5.82 19.67 0.35
N PRO A 16 -4.71 20.30 0.79
CA PRO A 16 -3.38 19.85 0.44
C PRO A 16 -3.11 18.42 0.95
N ASP A 17 -2.41 17.62 0.15
CA ASP A 17 -2.07 16.24 0.51
C ASP A 17 -1.24 16.19 1.81
N GLU A 18 -0.46 17.23 2.12
CA GLU A 18 0.32 17.29 3.35
C GLU A 18 -0.55 17.14 4.59
N GLU A 19 -1.78 17.70 4.58
CA GLU A 19 -2.73 17.56 5.69
C GLU A 19 -3.18 16.10 5.86
N PHE A 20 -3.40 15.40 4.74
CA PHE A 20 -3.79 13.99 4.73
C PHE A 20 -2.67 13.07 5.27
N TYR A 21 -1.40 13.46 5.07
CA TYR A 21 -0.21 12.72 5.50
C TYR A 21 0.41 13.22 6.82
N LEU A 22 -0.23 14.15 7.55
CA LEU A 22 0.27 14.65 8.85
C LEU A 22 0.51 13.55 9.88
N THR A 23 -0.31 12.49 9.84
CA THR A 23 -0.21 11.34 10.74
C THR A 23 0.23 10.10 9.97
N PRO A 24 1.22 9.34 10.45
CA PRO A 24 1.61 8.07 9.84
C PRO A 24 0.42 7.11 9.72
N ARG A 25 0.32 6.46 8.55
CA ARG A 25 -0.74 5.48 8.26
C ARG A 25 -0.14 4.09 8.18
N LEU A 26 -0.19 3.39 9.30
CA LEU A 26 0.23 1.99 9.38
C LEU A 26 -0.98 1.13 9.05
N VAL A 27 -1.09 0.75 7.78
CA VAL A 27 -2.19 -0.07 7.27
C VAL A 27 -1.65 -1.37 6.69
N THR A 28 -2.36 -2.45 6.96
CA THR A 28 -2.17 -3.72 6.27
C THR A 28 -2.86 -3.61 4.91
N HIS A 29 -2.08 -3.57 3.81
CA HIS A 29 -2.65 -3.40 2.46
C HIS A 29 -3.23 -4.69 1.88
N ILE A 30 -2.93 -5.83 2.48
CA ILE A 30 -3.35 -7.15 2.04
C ILE A 30 -4.07 -7.88 3.18
N ASP A 31 -4.94 -8.83 2.83
CA ASP A 31 -5.66 -9.62 3.83
C ASP A 31 -4.78 -10.72 4.45
N ASP A 32 -5.30 -11.35 5.51
CA ASP A 32 -4.60 -12.41 6.24
C ASP A 32 -4.23 -13.62 5.36
N GLN A 33 -5.02 -13.90 4.32
CA GLN A 33 -4.74 -15.03 3.43
C GLN A 33 -3.55 -14.73 2.50
N ALA A 34 -3.49 -13.51 1.98
CA ALA A 34 -2.36 -13.04 1.19
C ALA A 34 -1.07 -13.03 2.01
N ILE A 35 -1.11 -12.55 3.26
CA ILE A 35 0.04 -12.58 4.20
C ILE A 35 0.54 -14.01 4.39
N ALA A 36 -0.37 -14.95 4.64
CA ALA A 36 -0.01 -16.36 4.82
C ALA A 36 0.65 -16.95 3.57
N ALA A 37 0.14 -16.64 2.39
CA ALA A 37 0.69 -17.11 1.13
C ALA A 37 2.09 -16.54 0.85
N VAL A 38 2.29 -15.23 1.05
CA VAL A 38 3.60 -14.57 0.89
C VAL A 38 4.61 -15.10 1.90
N THR A 39 4.19 -15.28 3.16
CA THR A 39 5.03 -15.89 4.20
C THR A 39 5.49 -17.30 3.81
N GLN A 40 4.60 -18.11 3.22
CA GLN A 40 4.96 -19.44 2.74
C GLN A 40 5.97 -19.37 1.59
N LEU A 41 5.78 -18.45 0.64
CA LEU A 41 6.71 -18.19 -0.44
C LEU A 41 8.11 -17.85 0.11
N TYR A 42 8.20 -16.95 1.10
CA TYR A 42 9.48 -16.58 1.70
C TYR A 42 10.21 -17.78 2.32
N ARG A 43 9.48 -18.71 2.95
CA ARG A 43 10.08 -19.94 3.52
C ARG A 43 10.57 -20.92 2.46
N GLU A 44 9.97 -20.91 1.27
CA GLU A 44 10.37 -21.77 0.17
C GLU A 44 11.65 -21.26 -0.52
N PHE A 45 11.74 -19.94 -0.73
CA PHE A 45 12.81 -19.34 -1.54
C PHE A 45 14.01 -18.82 -0.74
N PHE A 46 13.82 -18.45 0.53
CA PHE A 46 14.90 -17.85 1.33
C PHE A 46 15.43 -18.79 2.41
N PRO A 47 16.76 -18.76 2.69
CA PRO A 47 17.34 -19.57 3.74
C PRO A 47 16.86 -19.10 5.13
N PRO A 48 16.71 -20.02 6.10
CA PRO A 48 16.39 -19.65 7.46
C PRO A 48 17.50 -18.75 8.04
N GLY A 49 17.08 -17.65 8.68
CA GLY A 49 18.01 -16.67 9.28
C GLY A 49 18.67 -15.72 8.27
N GLY A 50 18.22 -15.68 7.02
CA GLY A 50 18.67 -14.67 6.05
C GLY A 50 18.19 -13.26 6.41
N GLU A 51 18.97 -12.26 6.02
CA GLU A 51 18.56 -10.86 6.08
C GLU A 51 17.74 -10.50 4.84
N ILE A 52 16.50 -10.04 5.03
CA ILE A 52 15.58 -9.68 3.95
C ILE A 52 15.38 -8.17 3.95
N LEU A 53 15.65 -7.55 2.80
CA LEU A 53 15.26 -6.17 2.55
C LEU A 53 13.83 -6.15 2.00
N ASP A 54 12.91 -5.68 2.83
CA ASP A 54 11.53 -5.45 2.42
C ASP A 54 11.37 -4.02 1.90
N LEU A 55 10.93 -3.91 0.65
CA LEU A 55 10.60 -2.64 0.01
C LEU A 55 9.10 -2.63 -0.27
N MET A 56 8.38 -1.70 0.35
CA MET A 56 6.98 -1.40 0.06
C MET A 56 5.93 -2.43 0.51
N SER A 57 6.23 -3.36 1.42
CA SER A 57 5.18 -4.16 2.10
C SER A 57 4.29 -3.36 3.05
N SER A 58 4.60 -2.07 3.25
CA SER A 58 4.01 -1.22 4.28
C SER A 58 4.41 -1.68 5.68
N TRP A 59 3.45 -1.89 6.57
CA TRP A 59 3.68 -2.19 7.99
C TRP A 59 3.73 -3.70 8.29
N VAL A 60 3.06 -4.53 7.48
CA VAL A 60 2.97 -5.98 7.67
C VAL A 60 3.00 -6.68 6.31
N SER A 61 3.91 -7.66 6.19
CA SER A 61 4.10 -8.55 5.03
C SER A 61 3.57 -9.94 5.33
#